data_AF-A0A2E5CBD8-F1
#
_entry.id   AF-A0A2E5CBD8-F1
#
_cell.length_a   1.000
_cell.length_b   1.000
_cell.length_c   1.000
_cell.angle_alpha   90.00
_cell.angle_beta   90.00
_cell.angle_gamma   90.00
#
_symmetry.space_group_name_H-M   'P 1'
#
loop_
_entity.id
_entity.type
_entity.pdbx_description
1 polymer ?
#
loop_
_entity_poly.entity_id
_entity_poly.type
_entity_poly.pdbx_seq_one_letter_code
_entity_poly.pdbx_strand_id
1 'polypeptide(L)' 'MFDTMAEIVGFCPEVVGFCPEVVARMSVPRKPMEQLGREVFDVDGNRVTSQFLSLIQNIEQFI' A
#
# COMPACT_ATOMS: atom_id res chain seq x y z
N MET A 1 20.33 -5.48 14.48
CA MET A 1 19.72 -4.30 13.83
C MET A 1 18.38 -4.72 13.24
N PHE A 2 17.43 -5.08 14.12
CA PHE A 2 16.06 -5.51 13.77
C PHE A 2 15.02 -4.66 14.52
N ASP A 3 15.41 -3.45 14.96
CA ASP A 3 14.63 -2.65 15.91
C ASP A 3 13.64 -1.68 15.26
N THR A 4 13.73 -1.42 13.95
CA THR A 4 12.87 -0.39 13.31
C THR A 4 11.47 -0.87 12.94
N MET A 5 11.22 -2.18 12.86
CA MET A 5 9.88 -2.72 12.55
C MET A 5 8.95 -2.75 13.78
N ALA A 6 9.51 -2.87 14.98
CA ALA A 6 8.71 -2.94 16.21
C ALA A 6 8.19 -1.57 16.65
N GLU A 7 8.91 -0.49 16.33
CA GLU A 7 8.55 0.87 16.75
C GLU A 7 7.30 1.42 16.06
N ILE A 8 6.94 0.89 14.87
CA ILE A 8 5.73 1.28 14.14
C ILE A 8 4.46 0.69 14.77
N VAL A 9 4.58 -0.38 15.57
CA VAL A 9 3.43 -1.12 16.13
C VAL A 9 2.98 -0.57 17.51
N GLY A 10 3.79 0.30 18.13
CA GLY A 10 3.63 0.69 19.55
C GLY A 10 2.82 1.95 19.84
N PHE A 11 2.46 2.78 18.86
CA PHE A 11 1.67 4.01 19.09
C PHE A 11 0.22 3.80 18.68
N CYS A 12 -0.56 3.29 19.62
CA CYS A 12 -2.01 3.07 19.48
C CYS A 12 -2.77 4.03 20.40
N PRO A 13 -3.36 5.09 19.84
CA PRO A 13 -4.72 5.48 20.13
C PRO A 13 -5.54 5.12 18.87
N GLU A 14 -6.35 4.06 18.93
CA GLU A 14 -7.15 3.55 17.79
C GLU A 14 -6.34 3.32 16.50
N VAL A 15 -5.75 2.13 16.33
CA VAL A 15 -5.16 1.73 15.04
C VAL A 15 -6.27 1.71 13.98
N VAL A 16 -6.37 2.78 13.20
CA VAL A 16 -7.08 2.79 11.93
C VAL A 16 -6.28 1.88 11.00
N GLY A 17 -6.83 0.69 10.70
CA GLY A 17 -6.19 -0.25 9.80
C GLY A 17 -6.04 0.35 8.41
N PHE A 18 -4.87 0.88 8.09
CA PHE A 18 -4.59 1.47 6.78
C PHE A 18 -3.93 0.44 5.87
N CYS A 19 -4.66 0.02 4.83
CA CYS A 19 -4.12 -0.81 3.74
C CYS A 19 -4.05 0.02 2.46
N PRO A 20 -2.84 0.47 2.04
CA PRO A 20 -2.67 1.31 0.85
C PRO A 20 -3.34 0.77 -0.41
N GLU A 21 -3.29 -0.54 -0.61
CA GLU A 21 -3.82 -1.18 -1.82
C GLU A 21 -5.35 -1.19 -1.84
N VAL A 22 -5.98 -1.31 -0.67
CA VAL A 22 -7.44 -1.21 -0.53
C VAL A 22 -7.89 0.24 -0.72
N VAL A 23 -7.14 1.20 -0.17
CA VAL A 23 -7.38 2.63 -0.37
C VAL A 23 -7.23 3.03 -1.84
N ALA A 24 -6.29 2.41 -2.55
CA ALA A 24 -6.12 2.49 -3.99
C ALA A 24 -7.18 1.71 -4.79
N ARG A 25 -8.21 1.15 -4.13
CA ARG A 25 -9.33 0.39 -4.72
C ARG A 25 -8.88 -0.80 -5.56
N MET A 26 -7.77 -1.44 -5.20
CA MET A 26 -7.34 -2.68 -5.83
C MET A 26 -8.25 -3.84 -5.40
N SER A 27 -8.41 -4.85 -6.26
CA SER A 27 -9.20 -6.02 -5.92
C SER A 27 -8.58 -6.80 -4.75
N VAL A 28 -9.42 -7.45 -3.94
CA VAL A 28 -8.96 -8.37 -2.88
C VAL A 28 -9.71 -9.70 -3.07
N PRO A 29 -9.03 -10.81 -3.42
CA PRO A 29 -7.59 -10.92 -3.66
C PRO A 29 -7.13 -10.21 -4.95
N ARG A 30 -5.87 -9.79 -4.97
CA ARG A 30 -5.16 -9.28 -6.15
C ARG A 30 -3.97 -10.18 -6.47
N LYS A 31 -3.44 -10.03 -7.68
CA LYS A 31 -2.20 -10.68 -8.09
C LYS A 31 -1.02 -10.16 -7.24
N PRO A 32 0.02 -10.98 -7.00
CA PRO A 32 1.28 -10.49 -6.46
C PRO A 32 1.87 -9.42 -7.38
N MET A 33 2.60 -8.48 -6.77
CA MET A 33 3.17 -7.34 -7.47
C MET A 33 4.56 -7.06 -6.88
N GLU A 34 5.48 -6.60 -7.72
CA GLU A 34 6.85 -6.28 -7.33
C GLU A 34 7.24 -4.87 -7.81
N GLN A 35 8.05 -4.19 -7.00
CA GLN A 35 8.57 -2.87 -7.35
C GLN A 35 9.90 -3.01 -8.11
N LEU A 36 9.96 -2.41 -9.29
CA LEU A 36 11.16 -2.28 -10.12
C LEU A 36 11.47 -0.80 -10.31
N GLY A 37 12.42 -0.29 -9.54
CA GLY A 37 12.76 1.13 -9.52
C GLY A 37 11.60 1.98 -8.98
N ARG A 38 11.08 2.90 -9.80
CA ARG A 38 9.94 3.78 -9.44
C ARG A 38 8.58 3.21 -9.87
N GLU A 39 8.59 2.03 -10.45
CA GLU A 39 7.42 1.43 -11.08
C GLU A 39 7.07 0.11 -10.37
N VAL A 40 5.79 -0.24 -10.35
CA VAL A 40 5.29 -1.49 -9.78
C VAL A 40 4.66 -2.30 -10.91
N PHE A 41 4.94 -3.60 -10.93
CA PHE A 41 4.44 -4.53 -11.94
C PHE A 41 3.76 -5.73 -11.27
N ASP A 42 2.71 -6.26 -11.88
CA ASP A 42 2.16 -7.56 -11.49
C ASP A 42 2.94 -8.73 -12.12
N VAL A 43 2.59 -9.96 -11.71
CA VAL A 43 3.22 -11.20 -12.22
C VAL A 43 3.05 -11.42 -13.73
N ASP A 44 2.10 -10.74 -14.38
CA ASP A 44 1.91 -10.82 -15.84
C ASP A 44 2.68 -9.71 -16.57
N GLY A 45 3.42 -8.87 -15.85
CA GLY A 45 4.17 -7.74 -16.39
C GLY A 45 3.33 -6.48 -16.61
N ASN A 46 2.09 -6.42 -16.11
CA ASN A 46 1.29 -5.20 -16.20
C ASN A 46 1.81 -4.16 -15.22
N ARG A 47 2.01 -2.93 -15.70
CA ARG A 47 2.37 -1.79 -14.84
C ARG A 47 1.16 -1.35 -14.02
N VAL A 48 1.31 -1.37 -12.69
CA VAL A 48 0.26 -1.07 -11.70
C VAL A 48 0.58 0.13 -10.79
N THR A 49 1.60 0.91 -11.15
CA THR A 49 2.03 2.10 -10.41
C THR A 49 0.94 3.17 -10.28
N SER A 50 0.09 3.33 -11.32
CA SER A 50 -1.00 4.32 -11.32
C SER A 50 -2.00 4.11 -10.18
N GLN A 51 -2.23 2.86 -9.80
CA GLN A 51 -3.14 2.49 -8.73
C GLN A 51 -2.61 3.02 -7.40
N PHE A 52 -1.31 2.87 -7.13
CA PHE A 52 -0.67 3.45 -5.94
C PHE A 52 -0.62 4.98 -5.97
N LEU A 53 -0.46 5.62 -7.13
CA LEU A 53 -0.51 7.08 -7.21
C LEU A 53 -1.91 7.63 -6.90
N SER A 54 -2.97 6.88 -7.24
CA SER A 54 -4.35 7.25 -6.91
C SER A 54 -4.62 7.26 -5.40
N LEU A 55 -3.78 6.60 -4.60
CA LEU A 55 -3.87 6.65 -3.14
C LEU A 55 -3.77 8.08 -2.62
N ILE A 56 -2.88 8.90 -3.19
CA ILE A 56 -2.70 10.30 -2.75
C ILE A 56 -4.02 11.08 -2.90
N GLN A 57 -4.82 10.75 -3.91
CA GLN A 57 -6.11 11.38 -4.15
C GLN A 57 -7.22 10.82 -3.23
N ASN A 58 -7.08 9.58 -2.77
CA ASN A 58 -8.09 8.89 -1.98
C ASN A 58 -7.79 8.91 -0.47
N ILE A 59 -6.60 9.36 -0.05
CA ILE A 59 -6.18 9.34 1.36
C ILE A 59 -7.09 10.22 2.22
N GLU A 60 -7.61 11.31 1.67
CA GLU A 60 -8.57 12.21 2.34
C GLU A 60 -9.91 11.52 2.68
N GLN A 61 -10.25 10.39 2.05
CA GLN A 61 -11.46 9.62 2.39
C GLN A 61 -11.28 8.76 3.65
N PHE A 62 -10.04 8.63 4.16
CA PHE A 62 -9.67 7.76 5.27
C PHE A 62 -9.09 8.53 6.49
N ILE A 63 -9.02 9.86 6.42
CA ILE A 63 -8.62 10.77 7.50
C ILE A 63 -9.88 11.51 7.98
#